data_AF-A0A9Q0LMW0-F1
#
_entry.id   AF-A0A9Q0LMW0-F1
#
_cell.length_a   1.000
_cell.length_b   1.000
_cell.length_c   1.000
_cell.angle_alpha   90.00
_cell.angle_beta   90.00
_cell.angle_gamma   90.00
#
_symmetry.space_group_name_H-M   'P 1'
#
loop_
_entity.id
_entity.type
_entity.pdbx_description
1 polymer ?
#
loop_
_entity_poly.entity_id
_entity_poly.type
_entity_poly.pdbx_seq_one_letter_code
_entity_poly.pdbx_strand_id
1 'polypeptide(L)'
;MSLSRYQASMVLAGVGDSMGYFHGKWEFNFQTEKIHKELYELTNGEGIKALHLKGKDWLVSDDTVMMMATAIALLSLTKKREKIKKEKFSINQMKKKMKMKIQKEKSNKESNKEPNKESNQKSNKELNKESNKNQIKNQIKNQIKNQIKNQIKNQIKNQIKNQIKNQIKNQIKNQIKNQIKNQIKNQIKNQIKNQIKNQIKNQIKESNKESNQKSNQKSNQKSNQKSNQKSNQHSNQKSNQQNFDYLPINKNLYVNIAREYVRSFGNMRGRSPGLKSKASLKRIATLPGKYWCIIPFDSKAGGCGAAMRATPIGLAFPNLETQIEKLISISIESGRITHHHPSGYLGALAAALFTSYAINDIPIYEWGRKLINEIIPKAKEYLEKSGREVEKNLLTMEYFIRIWKTYLEERNLLEGEIGFEKINWPKKYHEDHKIRDNWIKSVSYSGWGGSSGHDSTLIAWDCLLAAQSDWENLCLRFLCGGDSDSIGVLAGAWYGAVYGFDENVPKLNYEDLEYFDKLMEIGSDLFDLSQKQF
;
A
#
# COMPACT_ATOMS: atom_id res chain seq x y z
N MET A 1 10.65 -19.29 10.00
CA MET A 1 10.48 -18.34 8.87
C MET A 1 11.73 -18.37 8.01
N SER A 2 11.61 -18.60 6.70
CA SER A 2 12.73 -18.58 5.76
C SER A 2 12.77 -17.27 4.96
N LEU A 3 13.96 -16.73 4.72
CA LEU A 3 14.19 -15.64 3.78
C LEU A 3 13.71 -15.98 2.36
N SER A 4 13.88 -17.24 1.92
CA SER A 4 13.47 -17.69 0.58
C SER A 4 11.96 -17.55 0.36
N ARG A 5 11.14 -17.79 1.39
CA ARG A 5 9.67 -17.66 1.32
C ARG A 5 9.20 -16.21 1.24
N TYR A 6 9.94 -15.29 1.85
CA TYR A 6 9.70 -13.85 1.71
C TYR A 6 10.05 -13.33 0.31
N GLN A 7 11.19 -13.77 -0.22
CA GLN A 7 11.63 -13.47 -1.58
C GLN A 7 10.67 -14.06 -2.63
N ALA A 8 10.34 -15.34 -2.51
CA ALA A 8 9.40 -16.02 -3.39
C ALA A 8 7.99 -15.42 -3.32
N SER A 9 7.47 -15.08 -2.13
CA SER A 9 6.17 -14.40 -2.02
C SER A 9 6.14 -13.08 -2.81
N MET A 10 7.22 -12.28 -2.78
CA MET A 10 7.29 -11.04 -3.57
C MET A 10 7.48 -11.29 -5.07
N VAL A 11 8.30 -12.28 -5.46
CA VAL A 11 8.61 -12.57 -6.86
C VAL A 11 7.45 -13.29 -7.55
N LEU A 12 6.94 -14.38 -6.97
CA LEU A 12 5.87 -15.20 -7.56
C LEU A 12 4.52 -14.46 -7.62
N ALA A 13 4.31 -13.46 -6.78
CA ALA A 13 3.25 -12.47 -6.98
C ALA A 13 3.42 -11.73 -8.33
N GLY A 14 4.63 -11.23 -8.62
CA GLY A 14 4.95 -10.60 -9.90
C GLY A 14 4.89 -11.55 -11.10
N VAL A 15 5.22 -12.84 -10.89
CA VAL A 15 5.04 -13.89 -11.90
C VAL A 15 3.56 -14.08 -12.23
N GLY A 16 2.71 -14.25 -11.20
CA GLY A 16 1.27 -14.46 -11.39
C GLY A 16 0.56 -13.25 -12.02
N ASP A 17 0.93 -12.05 -11.60
CA ASP A 17 0.57 -10.78 -12.24
C ASP A 17 0.98 -10.80 -13.73
N SER A 18 2.28 -10.92 -14.03
CA SER A 18 2.78 -10.85 -15.41
C SER A 18 2.17 -11.93 -16.32
N MET A 19 1.91 -13.13 -15.79
CA MET A 19 1.23 -14.20 -16.52
C MET A 19 -0.23 -13.80 -16.82
N GLY A 20 -1.04 -13.49 -15.80
CA GLY A 20 -2.45 -13.11 -16.00
C GLY A 20 -2.63 -11.85 -16.85
N TYR A 21 -1.67 -10.92 -16.77
CA TYR A 21 -1.72 -9.67 -17.49
C TYR A 21 -1.47 -9.87 -18.99
N PHE A 22 -0.30 -10.42 -19.34
CA PHE A 22 0.21 -10.57 -20.71
C PHE A 22 -0.08 -9.35 -21.60
N HIS A 23 0.40 -8.17 -21.19
CA HIS A 23 0.15 -6.87 -21.83
C HIS A 23 -1.34 -6.49 -21.97
N GLY A 24 -2.19 -6.96 -21.06
CA GLY A 24 -3.64 -6.81 -21.07
C GLY A 24 -4.35 -7.77 -22.03
N LYS A 25 -3.66 -8.76 -22.61
CA LYS A 25 -4.27 -9.73 -23.53
C LYS A 25 -5.07 -10.80 -22.82
N TRP A 26 -4.62 -11.23 -21.64
CA TRP A 26 -5.28 -12.30 -20.86
C TRP A 26 -6.21 -11.73 -19.77
N GLU A 27 -5.85 -10.62 -19.11
CA GLU A 27 -6.69 -9.82 -18.18
C GLU A 27 -8.12 -9.60 -18.71
N PHE A 28 -8.26 -9.24 -20.00
CA PHE A 28 -9.55 -8.93 -20.62
C PHE A 28 -10.16 -10.08 -21.45
N ASN A 29 -9.62 -11.30 -21.36
CA ASN A 29 -10.10 -12.45 -22.12
C ASN A 29 -11.02 -13.35 -21.28
N PHE A 30 -12.33 -13.19 -21.45
CA PHE A 30 -13.37 -13.95 -20.73
C PHE A 30 -13.50 -15.43 -21.15
N GLN A 31 -12.47 -16.05 -21.74
CA GLN A 31 -12.50 -17.42 -22.26
C GLN A 31 -11.21 -18.17 -21.87
N THR A 32 -11.23 -18.87 -20.74
CA THR A 32 -10.15 -19.72 -20.22
C THR A 32 -9.59 -20.68 -21.28
N GLU A 33 -10.46 -21.29 -22.09
CA GLU A 33 -10.08 -22.17 -23.19
C GLU A 33 -9.15 -21.48 -24.21
N LYS A 34 -9.34 -20.19 -24.48
CA LYS A 34 -8.47 -19.40 -25.37
C LYS A 34 -7.17 -19.00 -24.71
N ILE A 35 -7.19 -18.61 -23.43
CA ILE A 35 -5.97 -18.30 -22.66
C ILE A 35 -5.06 -19.53 -22.63
N HIS A 36 -5.62 -20.69 -22.27
CA HIS A 36 -4.88 -21.95 -22.21
C HIS A 36 -4.38 -22.39 -23.60
N LYS A 37 -5.23 -22.30 -24.63
CA LYS A 37 -4.80 -22.61 -26.00
C LYS A 37 -3.61 -21.74 -26.44
N GLU A 38 -3.69 -20.43 -26.21
CA GLU A 38 -2.60 -19.51 -26.54
C GLU A 38 -1.33 -19.81 -25.73
N LEU A 39 -1.45 -20.10 -24.42
CA LEU A 39 -0.33 -20.54 -23.59
C LEU A 39 0.40 -21.73 -24.22
N TYR A 40 -0.33 -22.78 -24.63
CA TYR A 40 0.26 -23.95 -25.29
C TYR A 40 0.83 -23.62 -26.68
N GLU A 41 0.21 -22.72 -27.46
CA GLU A 41 0.76 -22.24 -28.74
C GLU A 41 2.09 -21.46 -28.56
N LEU A 42 2.18 -20.60 -27.55
CA LEU A 42 3.39 -19.83 -27.21
C LEU A 42 4.55 -20.70 -26.71
N THR A 43 4.25 -21.92 -26.25
CA THR A 43 5.19 -22.82 -25.56
C THR A 43 5.39 -24.14 -26.31
N ASN A 44 5.00 -24.21 -27.59
CA ASN A 44 5.09 -25.41 -28.44
C ASN A 44 4.45 -26.69 -27.83
N GLY A 45 3.44 -26.51 -26.98
CA GLY A 45 2.76 -27.59 -26.26
C GLY A 45 3.30 -27.92 -24.87
N GLU A 46 4.38 -27.27 -24.40
CA GLU A 46 5.00 -27.57 -23.10
C GLU A 46 4.39 -26.83 -21.91
N GLY A 47 3.50 -25.86 -22.13
CA GLY A 47 2.71 -25.22 -21.07
C GLY A 47 3.54 -24.35 -20.11
N ILE A 48 3.20 -24.35 -18.83
CA ILE A 48 3.80 -23.44 -17.83
C ILE A 48 5.30 -23.71 -17.67
N LYS A 49 5.73 -24.96 -17.85
CA LYS A 49 7.13 -25.40 -17.73
C LYS A 49 8.09 -24.69 -18.69
N ALA A 50 7.64 -24.38 -19.90
CA ALA A 50 8.43 -23.68 -20.92
C ALA A 50 8.09 -22.17 -21.02
N LEU A 51 7.17 -21.66 -20.20
CA LEU A 51 6.75 -20.27 -20.29
C LEU A 51 7.84 -19.33 -19.76
N HIS A 52 8.46 -18.58 -20.67
CA HIS A 52 9.52 -17.64 -20.34
C HIS A 52 8.99 -16.20 -20.27
N LEU A 53 8.93 -15.62 -19.06
CA LEU A 53 8.42 -14.26 -18.83
C LEU A 53 9.45 -13.17 -19.19
N LYS A 54 9.85 -13.13 -20.48
CA LYS A 54 10.92 -12.27 -20.99
C LYS A 54 10.44 -11.33 -22.08
N GLY A 55 10.62 -10.02 -21.88
CA GLY A 55 10.39 -9.01 -22.92
C GLY A 55 9.22 -8.08 -22.62
N LYS A 56 8.67 -7.43 -23.66
CA LYS A 56 7.71 -6.33 -23.52
C LYS A 56 6.26 -6.79 -23.30
N ASP A 57 5.98 -8.04 -23.60
CA ASP A 57 4.65 -8.63 -23.46
C ASP A 57 4.43 -9.17 -22.03
N TRP A 58 5.51 -9.47 -21.31
CA TRP A 58 5.57 -9.98 -19.94
C TRP A 58 5.98 -8.90 -18.91
N LEU A 59 5.49 -7.67 -19.11
CA LEU A 59 5.58 -6.62 -18.09
C LEU A 59 4.55 -6.90 -16.99
N VAL A 60 4.80 -6.48 -15.75
CA VAL A 60 3.80 -6.56 -14.67
C VAL A 60 2.73 -5.46 -14.82
N SER A 61 1.51 -5.67 -14.30
CA SER A 61 0.40 -4.74 -14.34
C SER A 61 0.53 -3.62 -13.27
N ASP A 62 -0.55 -2.90 -12.93
CA ASP A 62 -0.51 -1.98 -11.78
C ASP A 62 -0.49 -2.71 -10.43
N ASP A 63 -0.78 -4.01 -10.41
CA ASP A 63 -0.85 -4.85 -9.23
C ASP A 63 0.49 -4.95 -8.51
N THR A 64 1.52 -5.49 -9.16
CA THR A 64 2.87 -5.56 -8.60
C THR A 64 3.44 -4.18 -8.33
N VAL A 65 3.12 -3.18 -9.17
CA VAL A 65 3.54 -1.79 -8.97
C VAL A 65 2.92 -1.19 -7.71
N MET A 66 1.65 -1.50 -7.40
CA MET A 66 0.98 -1.12 -6.15
C MET A 66 1.46 -1.95 -4.96
N MET A 67 1.70 -3.25 -5.13
CA MET A 67 2.22 -4.16 -4.10
C MET A 67 3.60 -3.68 -3.61
N MET A 68 4.53 -3.40 -4.54
CA MET A 68 5.82 -2.79 -4.21
C MET A 68 5.66 -1.46 -3.48
N ALA A 69 4.70 -0.62 -3.87
CA ALA A 69 4.44 0.64 -3.18
C ALA A 69 3.97 0.45 -1.74
N THR A 70 3.15 -0.57 -1.44
CA THR A 70 2.80 -0.96 -0.07
C THR A 70 4.05 -1.36 0.71
N ALA A 71 4.87 -2.27 0.17
CA ALA A 71 6.08 -2.74 0.83
C ALA A 71 7.07 -1.60 1.14
N ILE A 72 7.38 -0.76 0.15
CA ILE A 72 8.26 0.41 0.30
C ILE A 72 7.72 1.39 1.37
N ALA A 73 6.40 1.55 1.47
CA ALA A 73 5.80 2.40 2.49
C ALA A 73 5.94 1.84 3.92
N LEU A 74 5.96 0.52 4.10
CA LEU A 74 6.23 -0.14 5.38
C LEU A 74 7.71 0.02 5.77
N LEU A 75 8.61 -0.31 4.85
CA LEU A 75 10.07 -0.30 5.03
C LEU A 75 10.66 1.09 5.29
N SER A 76 10.10 2.12 4.65
CA SER A 76 10.59 3.49 4.82
C SER A 76 10.36 4.06 6.24
N LEU A 77 9.42 3.52 7.02
CA LEU A 77 9.26 3.90 8.43
C LEU A 77 10.38 3.36 9.31
N THR A 78 10.84 2.13 9.09
CA THR A 78 11.91 1.52 9.90
C THR A 78 13.26 2.10 9.55
N LYS A 79 13.60 2.23 8.26
CA LYS A 79 14.83 2.91 7.80
C LYS A 79 14.93 4.34 8.37
N LYS A 80 13.81 5.07 8.47
CA LYS A 80 13.75 6.40 9.13
C LYS A 80 13.90 6.34 10.65
N ARG A 81 13.25 5.38 11.34
CA ARG A 81 13.40 5.17 12.80
C ARG A 81 14.83 4.79 13.18
N GLU A 82 15.48 3.93 12.40
CA GLU A 82 16.86 3.50 12.60
C GLU A 82 17.85 4.65 12.42
N LYS A 83 17.69 5.48 11.38
CA LYS A 83 18.49 6.70 11.21
C LYS A 83 18.39 7.61 12.45
N ILE A 84 17.17 7.85 12.95
CA ILE A 84 16.94 8.65 14.17
C ILE A 84 17.55 7.99 15.42
N LYS A 85 17.52 6.65 15.55
CA LYS A 85 18.20 5.92 16.63
C LYS A 85 19.72 6.10 16.55
N LYS A 86 20.34 5.94 15.37
CA LYS A 86 21.79 6.13 15.14
C LYS A 86 22.23 7.57 15.43
N GLU A 87 21.45 8.57 15.01
CA GLU A 87 21.69 9.99 15.32
C GLU A 87 21.61 10.27 16.84
N LYS A 88 20.56 9.78 17.53
CA LYS A 88 20.43 9.91 19.00
C LYS A 88 21.56 9.23 19.76
N PHE A 89 21.98 8.04 19.34
CA PHE A 89 23.11 7.32 19.94
C PHE A 89 24.41 8.11 19.79
N SER A 90 24.68 8.64 18.61
CA SER A 90 25.85 9.49 18.32
C SER A 90 25.87 10.74 19.21
N ILE A 91 24.73 11.43 19.35
CA ILE A 91 24.57 12.58 20.25
C ILE A 91 24.86 12.20 21.72
N ASN A 92 24.39 11.02 22.17
CA ASN A 92 24.63 10.56 23.53
C ASN A 92 26.10 10.18 23.78
N GLN A 93 26.80 9.59 22.80
CA GLN A 93 28.24 9.37 22.86
C GLN A 93 29.02 10.68 22.96
N MET A 94 28.67 11.70 22.15
CA MET A 94 29.31 13.03 22.24
C MET A 94 29.12 13.65 23.63
N LYS A 95 27.91 13.58 24.21
CA LYS A 95 27.64 14.04 25.58
C LYS A 95 28.50 13.31 26.62
N LYS A 96 28.70 11.99 26.49
CA LYS A 96 29.54 11.20 27.40
C LYS A 96 31.01 11.59 27.29
N LYS A 97 31.55 11.72 26.07
CA LYS A 97 32.93 12.21 25.82
C LYS A 97 33.15 13.62 26.38
N MET A 98 32.17 14.52 26.21
CA MET A 98 32.24 15.90 26.71
C MET A 98 32.24 15.95 28.26
N LYS A 99 31.43 15.14 28.94
CA LYS A 99 31.47 15.00 30.41
C LYS A 99 32.85 14.55 30.91
N MET A 100 33.46 13.53 30.28
CA MET A 100 34.79 13.06 30.69
C MET A 100 35.88 14.11 30.45
N LYS A 101 35.80 14.90 29.37
CA LYS A 101 36.72 16.02 29.13
C LYS A 101 36.64 17.08 30.24
N ILE A 102 35.42 17.46 30.63
CA ILE A 102 35.16 18.39 31.75
C ILE A 102 35.65 17.83 33.10
N GLN A 103 35.63 16.50 33.31
CA GLN A 103 36.22 15.88 34.50
C GLN A 103 37.76 15.91 34.46
N LYS A 104 38.40 15.57 33.33
CA LYS A 104 39.86 15.67 33.18
C LYS A 104 40.39 17.10 33.35
N GLU A 105 39.68 18.10 32.83
CA GLU A 105 40.05 19.52 33.00
C GLU A 105 39.88 20.02 34.46
N LYS A 106 39.09 19.33 35.28
CA LYS A 106 39.02 19.58 36.73
C LYS A 106 40.16 18.90 37.47
N SER A 107 40.41 17.61 37.23
CA SER A 107 41.50 16.88 37.89
C SER A 107 42.87 17.49 37.60
N ASN A 108 43.14 17.89 36.35
CA ASN A 108 44.41 18.52 35.99
C ASN A 108 44.61 19.92 36.60
N LYS A 109 43.55 20.55 37.13
CA LYS A 109 43.64 21.80 37.90
C LYS A 109 43.79 21.57 39.42
N GLU A 110 43.56 20.35 39.88
CA GLU A 110 43.74 19.95 41.28
C GLU A 110 45.11 19.30 41.49
N SER A 111 45.73 18.71 40.46
CA SER A 111 47.09 18.13 40.52
C SER A 111 48.24 19.15 40.45
N ASN A 112 48.04 20.36 39.91
CA ASN A 112 49.09 21.38 39.77
C ASN A 112 49.27 22.24 41.05
N LYS A 113 49.42 21.59 42.20
CA LYS A 113 49.75 22.24 43.49
C LYS A 113 50.74 21.39 44.28
N GLU A 114 52.02 21.58 44.00
CA GLU A 114 53.10 21.09 44.86
C GLU A 114 53.51 22.13 45.92
N PRO A 115 54.13 21.68 47.02
CA PRO A 115 54.22 22.47 48.25
C PRO A 115 55.57 23.16 48.43
N ASN A 116 55.58 24.30 49.12
CA ASN A 116 56.79 24.74 49.80
C ASN A 116 56.50 25.40 51.15
N LYS A 117 57.40 25.13 52.10
CA LYS A 117 57.46 25.72 53.45
C LYS A 117 57.95 27.19 53.34
N GLU A 118 57.89 28.06 54.34
CA GLU A 118 57.74 27.87 55.79
C GLU A 118 57.16 29.12 56.49
N SER A 119 56.70 28.93 57.73
CA SER A 119 56.45 29.91 58.83
C SER A 119 55.48 31.13 58.68
N ASN A 120 54.65 31.26 59.73
CA ASN A 120 54.13 32.47 60.38
C ASN A 120 53.50 33.62 59.56
N GLN A 121 52.17 33.56 59.41
CA GLN A 121 51.24 34.34 60.27
C GLN A 121 49.77 33.97 59.91
N LYS A 122 49.01 33.50 60.91
CA LYS A 122 47.60 33.10 60.77
C LYS A 122 46.67 34.22 61.24
N SER A 123 46.14 34.99 60.29
CA SER A 123 44.90 35.80 60.47
C SER A 123 44.29 36.26 59.13
N ASN A 124 45.10 36.56 58.10
CA ASN A 124 44.63 37.14 56.83
C ASN A 124 44.52 36.17 55.61
N LYS A 125 44.70 34.85 55.80
CA LYS A 125 44.80 33.87 54.69
C LYS A 125 43.56 33.02 54.39
N GLU A 126 42.56 32.95 55.27
CA GLU A 126 41.35 32.13 55.04
C GLU A 126 40.26 32.91 54.29
N LEU A 127 39.91 34.12 54.76
CA LEU A 127 38.98 35.02 54.05
C LEU A 127 39.39 35.29 52.59
N ASN A 128 40.70 35.48 52.33
CA ASN A 128 41.22 35.70 50.98
C ASN A 128 41.21 34.46 50.07
N LYS A 129 41.25 33.23 50.62
CA LYS A 129 41.14 32.00 49.81
C LYS A 129 39.70 31.72 49.41
N GLU A 130 38.75 31.91 50.33
CA GLU A 130 37.32 31.71 50.07
C GLU A 130 36.78 32.75 49.07
N SER A 131 37.14 34.03 49.26
CA SER A 131 36.80 35.12 48.35
C SER A 131 37.31 34.85 46.93
N ASN A 132 38.61 34.59 46.74
CA ASN A 132 39.18 34.29 45.42
C ASN A 132 38.59 33.02 44.78
N LYS A 133 38.36 31.95 45.56
CA LYS A 133 37.77 30.70 45.04
C LYS A 133 36.34 30.93 44.52
N ASN A 134 35.55 31.77 45.19
CA ASN A 134 34.20 32.13 44.74
C ASN A 134 34.23 33.14 43.57
N GLN A 135 35.14 34.11 43.56
CA GLN A 135 35.33 35.04 42.43
C GLN A 135 35.71 34.30 41.15
N ILE A 136 36.74 33.44 41.19
CA ILE A 136 37.19 32.64 40.04
C ILE A 136 36.09 31.66 39.59
N LYS A 137 35.41 31.00 40.52
CA LYS A 137 34.30 30.07 40.20
C LYS A 137 33.13 30.80 39.54
N ASN A 138 32.81 32.02 39.96
CA ASN A 138 31.77 32.85 39.33
C ASN A 138 32.22 33.45 38.00
N GLN A 139 33.47 33.93 37.86
CA GLN A 139 34.01 34.41 36.59
C GLN A 139 34.04 33.29 35.54
N ILE A 140 34.60 32.12 35.87
CA ILE A 140 34.63 30.96 34.95
C ILE A 140 33.20 30.51 34.62
N LYS A 141 32.30 30.41 35.61
CA LYS A 141 30.91 30.00 35.38
C LYS A 141 30.16 31.02 34.52
N ASN A 142 30.38 32.32 34.68
CA ASN A 142 29.74 33.36 33.87
C ASN A 142 30.37 33.50 32.48
N GLN A 143 31.69 33.45 32.34
CA GLN A 143 32.37 33.47 31.04
C GLN A 143 32.00 32.24 30.21
N ILE A 144 32.12 31.02 30.75
CA ILE A 144 31.74 29.79 30.03
C ILE A 144 30.23 29.78 29.73
N LYS A 145 29.38 30.13 30.69
CA LYS A 145 27.93 30.14 30.46
C LYS A 145 27.52 31.21 29.45
N ASN A 146 28.13 32.39 29.43
CA ASN A 146 27.81 33.44 28.48
C ASN A 146 28.44 33.20 27.09
N GLN A 147 29.70 32.77 27.01
CA GLN A 147 30.34 32.42 25.74
C GLN A 147 29.62 31.24 25.08
N ILE A 148 29.45 30.11 25.78
CA ILE A 148 28.73 28.95 25.20
C ILE A 148 27.28 29.30 24.89
N LYS A 149 26.55 29.96 25.81
CA LYS A 149 25.12 30.29 25.56
C LYS A 149 24.97 31.35 24.48
N ASN A 150 25.88 32.31 24.30
CA ASN A 150 25.75 33.31 23.24
C ASN A 150 26.34 32.83 21.91
N GLN A 151 27.50 32.17 21.87
CA GLN A 151 28.04 31.61 20.63
C GLN A 151 27.14 30.51 20.08
N ILE A 152 26.79 29.48 20.86
CA ILE A 152 25.93 28.39 20.37
C ILE A 152 24.53 28.92 20.04
N LYS A 153 23.91 29.73 20.91
CA LYS A 153 22.55 30.24 20.63
C LYS A 153 22.55 31.23 19.48
N ASN A 154 23.54 32.10 19.30
CA ASN A 154 23.52 33.07 18.19
C ASN A 154 24.02 32.45 16.88
N GLN A 155 25.07 31.62 16.87
CA GLN A 155 25.51 30.93 15.65
C GLN A 155 24.44 29.94 15.18
N ILE A 156 23.98 29.01 16.02
CA ILE A 156 22.95 28.03 15.60
C ILE A 156 21.63 28.75 15.27
N LYS A 157 21.15 29.69 16.11
CA LYS A 157 19.88 30.37 15.82
C LYS A 157 19.99 31.28 14.61
N ASN A 158 21.09 32.00 14.35
CA ASN A 158 21.17 32.88 13.19
C ASN A 158 21.52 32.11 11.91
N GLN A 159 22.42 31.12 11.94
CA GLN A 159 22.71 30.28 10.76
C GLN A 159 21.47 29.45 10.38
N ILE A 160 20.92 28.65 11.30
CA ILE A 160 19.73 27.83 10.99
C ILE A 160 18.54 28.73 10.65
N LYS A 161 18.24 29.78 11.43
CA LYS A 161 17.06 30.62 11.14
C LYS A 161 17.26 31.45 9.87
N ASN A 162 18.44 31.96 9.53
CA ASN A 162 18.59 32.76 8.31
C ASN A 162 18.80 31.87 7.07
N GLN A 163 19.60 30.80 7.14
CA GLN A 163 19.75 29.88 6.00
C GLN A 163 18.43 29.16 5.71
N ILE A 164 17.81 28.47 6.68
CA ILE A 164 16.56 27.75 6.45
C ILE A 164 15.43 28.73 6.10
N LYS A 165 15.26 29.85 6.83
CA LYS A 165 14.17 30.79 6.50
C LYS A 165 14.39 31.49 5.17
N ASN A 166 15.61 31.88 4.78
CA ASN A 166 15.80 32.56 3.49
C ASN A 166 15.86 31.58 2.32
N GLN A 167 16.54 30.42 2.43
CA GLN A 167 16.55 29.41 1.37
C GLN A 167 15.15 28.82 1.18
N ILE A 168 14.51 28.28 2.22
CA ILE A 168 13.17 27.69 2.07
C ILE A 168 12.15 28.76 1.68
N LYS A 169 12.12 29.94 2.33
CA LYS A 169 11.11 30.96 1.99
C LYS A 169 11.35 31.56 0.61
N ASN A 170 12.58 31.76 0.13
CA ASN A 170 12.80 32.34 -1.21
C ASN A 170 12.74 31.27 -2.31
N GLN A 171 13.33 30.09 -2.14
CA GLN A 171 13.22 29.01 -3.12
C GLN A 171 11.78 28.52 -3.25
N ILE A 172 11.12 28.11 -2.16
CA ILE A 172 9.73 27.64 -2.23
C ILE A 172 8.80 28.76 -2.70
N LYS A 173 8.89 29.98 -2.16
CA LYS A 173 7.98 31.06 -2.57
C LYS A 173 8.22 31.47 -4.03
N ASN A 174 9.46 31.53 -4.53
CA ASN A 174 9.69 31.95 -5.91
C ASN A 174 9.49 30.81 -6.90
N GLN A 175 9.95 29.58 -6.62
CA GLN A 175 9.71 28.42 -7.50
C GLN A 175 8.22 28.08 -7.55
N ILE A 176 7.55 27.86 -6.41
CA ILE A 176 6.11 27.54 -6.41
C ILE A 176 5.30 28.70 -6.99
N LYS A 177 5.52 29.96 -6.57
CA LYS A 177 4.71 31.08 -7.08
C LYS A 177 4.96 31.35 -8.56
N ASN A 178 6.17 31.20 -9.10
CA ASN A 178 6.42 31.44 -10.52
C ASN A 178 6.09 30.22 -11.39
N GLN A 179 6.44 29.00 -10.99
CA GLN A 179 6.10 27.79 -11.75
C GLN A 179 4.60 27.55 -11.75
N ILE A 180 3.93 27.52 -10.59
CA ILE A 180 2.47 27.30 -10.56
C ILE A 180 1.74 28.47 -11.26
N LYS A 181 2.08 29.73 -10.98
CA LYS A 181 1.37 30.86 -11.60
C LYS A 181 1.60 30.94 -13.11
N ASN A 182 2.79 30.61 -13.63
CA ASN A 182 3.04 30.67 -15.07
C ASN A 182 2.60 29.40 -15.80
N GLN A 183 2.86 28.20 -15.27
CA GLN A 183 2.42 26.95 -15.88
C GLN A 183 0.89 26.82 -15.84
N ILE A 184 0.23 26.99 -14.69
CA ILE A 184 -1.24 26.90 -14.63
C ILE A 184 -1.88 28.02 -15.47
N LYS A 185 -1.43 29.28 -15.35
CA LYS A 185 -2.04 30.37 -16.13
C LYS A 185 -1.83 30.21 -17.63
N ASN A 186 -0.68 29.72 -18.10
CA ASN A 186 -0.45 29.55 -19.53
C ASN A 186 -1.04 28.25 -20.07
N GLN A 187 -0.94 27.11 -19.35
CA GLN A 187 -1.55 25.86 -19.77
C GLN A 187 -3.08 25.94 -19.74
N ILE A 188 -3.70 26.41 -18.66
CA ILE A 188 -5.17 26.56 -18.62
C ILE A 188 -5.62 27.58 -19.67
N LYS A 189 -5.00 28.75 -19.77
CA LYS A 189 -5.43 29.78 -20.73
C LYS A 189 -5.24 29.33 -22.19
N ASN A 190 -4.20 28.55 -22.52
CA ASN A 190 -3.98 28.10 -23.90
C ASN A 190 -4.75 26.82 -24.22
N GLN A 191 -4.79 25.82 -23.31
CA GLN A 191 -5.54 24.58 -23.53
C GLN A 191 -7.05 24.84 -23.54
N ILE A 192 -7.62 25.56 -22.56
CA ILE A 192 -9.06 25.85 -22.56
C ILE A 192 -9.42 26.74 -23.76
N LYS A 193 -8.65 27.79 -24.05
CA LYS A 193 -8.96 28.67 -25.20
C LYS A 193 -8.86 27.92 -26.53
N ASN A 194 -7.90 27.03 -26.71
CA ASN A 194 -7.76 26.27 -27.97
C ASN A 194 -8.75 25.10 -28.05
N GLN A 195 -9.00 24.37 -26.96
CA GLN A 195 -9.98 23.28 -26.94
C GLN A 195 -11.40 23.81 -27.13
N ILE A 196 -11.82 24.85 -26.40
CA ILE A 196 -13.15 25.45 -26.60
C ILE A 196 -13.27 26.05 -28.00
N LYS A 197 -12.25 26.78 -28.50
CA LYS A 197 -12.29 27.35 -29.85
C LYS A 197 -12.36 26.27 -30.94
N ASN A 198 -11.67 25.15 -30.77
CA ASN A 198 -11.71 24.04 -31.73
C ASN A 198 -12.98 23.20 -31.61
N GLN A 199 -13.48 22.93 -30.39
CA GLN A 199 -14.75 22.24 -30.17
C GLN A 199 -15.93 23.03 -30.71
N ILE A 200 -16.03 24.33 -30.42
CA ILE A 200 -17.07 25.20 -31.01
C ILE A 200 -16.93 25.26 -32.54
N LYS A 201 -15.71 25.40 -33.08
CA LYS A 201 -15.49 25.43 -34.54
C LYS A 201 -15.81 24.10 -35.23
N ASN A 202 -15.67 22.97 -34.53
CA ASN A 202 -16.05 21.65 -35.04
C ASN A 202 -17.55 21.40 -34.90
N GLN A 203 -18.16 21.75 -33.76
CA GLN A 203 -19.61 21.65 -33.55
C GLN A 203 -20.39 22.53 -34.54
N ILE A 204 -19.91 23.73 -34.87
CA ILE A 204 -20.51 24.58 -35.93
C ILE A 204 -20.35 23.94 -37.33
N LYS A 205 -19.26 23.20 -37.57
CA LYS A 205 -19.08 22.44 -38.82
C LYS A 205 -19.97 21.20 -38.89
N GLU A 206 -20.23 20.55 -37.75
CA GLU A 206 -21.12 19.39 -37.64
C GLU A 206 -22.59 19.80 -37.69
N SER A 207 -23.00 20.90 -37.03
CA SER A 207 -24.36 21.44 -37.14
C SER A 207 -24.72 21.83 -38.57
N ASN A 208 -23.75 22.36 -39.33
CA ASN A 208 -23.93 22.71 -40.74
C ASN A 208 -23.93 21.48 -41.68
N LYS A 209 -23.42 20.32 -41.23
CA LYS A 209 -23.61 19.03 -41.91
C LYS A 209 -24.96 18.42 -41.56
N GLU A 210 -25.36 18.46 -40.29
CA GLU A 210 -26.67 17.98 -39.83
C GLU A 210 -27.83 18.79 -40.42
N SER A 211 -27.70 20.10 -40.62
CA SER A 211 -28.74 20.91 -41.28
C SER A 211 -29.01 20.44 -42.72
N ASN A 212 -27.95 20.04 -43.43
CA ASN A 212 -28.03 19.53 -44.81
C ASN A 212 -28.47 18.06 -44.88
N GLN A 213 -28.48 17.32 -43.77
CA GLN A 213 -29.08 15.99 -43.68
C GLN A 213 -30.53 16.04 -43.18
N LYS A 214 -30.86 16.98 -42.27
CA LYS A 214 -32.22 17.19 -41.74
C LYS A 214 -33.19 17.82 -42.75
N SER A 215 -32.70 18.37 -43.86
CA SER A 215 -33.53 18.69 -45.04
C SER A 215 -34.01 17.45 -45.80
N ASN A 216 -33.26 16.33 -45.76
CA ASN A 216 -33.57 15.10 -46.50
C ASN A 216 -34.30 14.03 -45.66
N GLN A 217 -34.61 14.30 -44.39
CA GLN A 217 -35.34 13.38 -43.51
C GLN A 217 -36.63 13.99 -42.90
N LYS A 218 -37.18 15.04 -43.52
CA LYS A 218 -38.50 15.59 -43.17
C LYS A 218 -39.69 14.88 -43.86
N SER A 219 -39.45 13.69 -44.40
CA SER A 219 -40.47 12.81 -44.97
C SER A 219 -40.41 11.42 -44.30
N ASN A 220 -40.64 11.35 -42.99
CA ASN A 220 -41.46 10.29 -42.38
C ASN A 220 -41.79 10.50 -40.89
N GLN A 221 -43.05 10.20 -40.57
CA GLN A 221 -43.56 9.75 -39.26
C GLN A 221 -43.45 10.70 -38.04
N LYS A 222 -44.50 11.52 -37.90
CA LYS A 222 -45.05 11.91 -36.59
C LYS A 222 -45.88 10.73 -36.03
N SER A 223 -45.62 10.27 -34.81
CA SER A 223 -46.70 9.83 -33.88
C SER A 223 -46.18 9.48 -32.47
N ASN A 224 -46.91 9.98 -31.47
CA ASN A 224 -47.04 9.51 -30.08
C ASN A 224 -45.94 9.83 -29.04
N GLN A 225 -46.35 10.65 -28.06
CA GLN A 225 -45.70 10.96 -26.77
C GLN A 225 -46.71 10.74 -25.63
N LYS A 226 -46.21 10.72 -24.37
CA LYS A 226 -46.93 10.66 -23.08
C LYS A 226 -47.41 9.23 -22.73
N SER A 227 -47.31 8.71 -21.51
CA SER A 227 -46.75 9.22 -20.22
C SER A 227 -46.13 8.02 -19.43
N ASN A 228 -45.52 8.11 -18.24
CA ASN A 228 -45.42 9.19 -17.25
C ASN A 228 -44.15 9.01 -16.36
N GLN A 229 -43.76 10.03 -15.59
CA GLN A 229 -42.80 9.93 -14.47
C GLN A 229 -43.15 10.98 -13.39
N LYS A 230 -43.35 10.57 -12.13
CA LYS A 230 -43.36 11.48 -10.95
C LYS A 230 -43.32 10.71 -9.63
N SER A 231 -42.16 10.65 -8.98
CA SER A 231 -42.00 10.81 -7.52
C SER A 231 -40.52 10.90 -7.11
N ASN A 232 -40.26 11.60 -6.00
CA ASN A 232 -39.04 11.60 -5.20
C ASN A 232 -37.73 12.16 -5.81
N GLN A 233 -37.74 13.47 -6.12
CA GLN A 233 -36.62 14.35 -5.81
C GLN A 233 -37.01 15.30 -4.66
N HIS A 234 -36.57 15.06 -3.41
CA HIS A 234 -36.38 16.12 -2.38
C HIS A 234 -35.72 15.60 -1.07
N SER A 235 -34.44 15.21 -1.11
CA SER A 235 -33.62 14.99 0.11
C SER A 235 -32.11 14.81 -0.16
N ASN A 236 -31.49 15.60 -1.06
CA ASN A 236 -30.07 15.38 -1.38
C ASN A 236 -29.23 16.65 -1.65
N GLN A 237 -29.41 17.69 -0.83
CA GLN A 237 -28.51 18.86 -0.80
C GLN A 237 -28.28 19.42 0.63
N LYS A 238 -27.76 18.59 1.56
CA LYS A 238 -27.20 19.09 2.85
C LYS A 238 -26.34 18.08 3.63
N SER A 239 -25.32 17.49 3.00
CA SER A 239 -24.32 16.66 3.70
C SER A 239 -22.97 16.51 2.97
N ASN A 240 -22.48 17.60 2.36
CA ASN A 240 -21.16 17.65 1.71
C ASN A 240 -20.14 18.55 2.46
N GLN A 241 -20.25 18.61 3.80
CA GLN A 241 -19.15 19.07 4.65
C GLN A 241 -18.22 17.89 4.92
N GLN A 242 -16.96 18.03 4.49
CA GLN A 242 -15.90 17.07 4.81
C GLN A 242 -15.64 17.15 6.31
N ASN A 243 -16.12 16.16 7.06
CA ASN A 243 -15.87 16.08 8.49
C ASN A 243 -14.41 15.65 8.73
N PHE A 244 -13.56 16.63 9.03
CA PHE A 244 -12.10 16.47 9.14
C PHE A 244 -11.63 16.02 10.53
N ASP A 245 -12.56 15.78 11.45
CA ASP A 245 -12.27 15.61 12.88
C ASP A 245 -11.71 14.22 13.24
N TYR A 246 -11.80 13.25 12.31
CA TYR A 246 -11.30 11.89 12.50
C TYR A 246 -9.93 11.67 11.85
N LEU A 247 -8.93 11.40 12.69
CA LEU A 247 -7.59 11.01 12.26
C LEU A 247 -7.25 9.60 12.76
N PRO A 248 -6.97 8.64 11.87
CA PRO A 248 -6.71 7.26 12.29
C PRO A 248 -5.41 7.14 13.11
N ILE A 249 -5.41 6.21 14.07
CA ILE A 249 -4.23 5.85 14.87
C ILE A 249 -3.10 5.47 13.91
N ASN A 250 -1.86 5.89 14.20
CA ASN A 250 -0.73 5.76 13.26
C ASN A 250 -0.87 6.49 11.91
N LYS A 251 -1.69 7.55 11.80
CA LYS A 251 -1.82 8.45 10.62
C LYS A 251 -0.55 8.64 9.76
N ASN A 252 0.62 8.80 10.39
CA ASN A 252 1.89 8.99 9.68
C ASN A 252 2.26 7.80 8.77
N LEU A 253 1.90 6.56 9.12
CA LEU A 253 2.02 5.37 8.27
C LEU A 253 1.05 5.45 7.09
N TYR A 254 -0.24 5.69 7.33
CA TYR A 254 -1.24 5.68 6.25
C TYR A 254 -1.04 6.83 5.25
N VAL A 255 -0.58 7.99 5.72
CA VAL A 255 -0.11 9.09 4.86
C VAL A 255 1.18 8.74 4.10
N ASN A 256 1.98 7.80 4.60
CA ASN A 256 3.16 7.28 3.88
C ASN A 256 2.75 6.26 2.81
N ILE A 257 1.87 5.31 3.13
CA ILE A 257 1.27 4.38 2.16
C ILE A 257 0.62 5.14 1.01
N ALA A 258 -0.25 6.11 1.32
CA ALA A 258 -0.89 6.94 0.30
C ALA A 258 0.12 7.75 -0.53
N ARG A 259 1.29 8.09 0.02
CA ARG A 259 2.35 8.79 -0.72
C ARG A 259 3.04 7.87 -1.73
N GLU A 260 3.36 6.64 -1.34
CA GLU A 260 3.98 5.71 -2.29
C GLU A 260 2.98 5.26 -3.36
N TYR A 261 1.68 5.17 -3.06
CA TYR A 261 0.64 4.98 -4.09
C TYR A 261 0.57 6.16 -5.09
N VAL A 262 0.63 7.41 -4.62
CA VAL A 262 0.64 8.59 -5.52
C VAL A 262 1.94 8.67 -6.33
N ARG A 263 3.07 8.17 -5.81
CA ARG A 263 4.34 8.09 -6.53
C ARG A 263 4.33 7.00 -7.61
N SER A 264 3.91 5.78 -7.24
CA SER A 264 3.84 4.63 -8.16
C SER A 264 2.85 4.85 -9.30
N PHE A 265 1.86 5.74 -9.14
CA PHE A 265 0.93 6.13 -10.22
C PHE A 265 1.62 6.59 -11.52
N GLY A 266 2.83 7.15 -11.45
CA GLY A 266 3.63 7.50 -12.63
C GLY A 266 4.11 6.29 -13.44
N ASN A 267 4.29 5.14 -12.78
CA ASN A 267 4.83 3.91 -13.36
C ASN A 267 3.73 3.00 -13.95
N MET A 268 2.46 3.23 -13.61
CA MET A 268 1.30 2.46 -14.10
C MET A 268 0.83 2.83 -15.52
N ARG A 269 1.63 3.61 -16.26
CA ARG A 269 1.26 4.03 -17.62
C ARG A 269 1.38 2.84 -18.56
N GLY A 270 0.25 2.38 -19.11
CA GLY A 270 0.20 1.21 -19.98
C GLY A 270 0.19 -0.12 -19.22
N ARG A 271 -0.26 -0.11 -17.95
CA ARG A 271 -0.37 -1.29 -17.07
C ARG A 271 -1.79 -1.47 -16.52
N SER A 272 -2.79 -1.22 -17.37
CA SER A 272 -4.23 -1.35 -17.10
C SER A 272 -4.93 -0.67 -15.89
N PRO A 273 -4.40 0.33 -15.14
CA PRO A 273 -4.86 0.55 -13.76
C PRO A 273 -6.37 0.56 -13.47
N GLY A 274 -6.80 -0.01 -12.34
CA GLY A 274 -8.23 -0.03 -11.99
C GLY A 274 -8.85 1.38 -11.97
N LEU A 275 -10.04 1.57 -12.59
CA LEU A 275 -10.69 2.89 -12.70
C LEU A 275 -10.84 3.60 -11.35
N LYS A 276 -11.20 2.83 -10.31
CA LYS A 276 -11.34 3.34 -8.93
C LYS A 276 -10.00 3.76 -8.34
N SER A 277 -8.93 2.97 -8.56
CA SER A 277 -7.56 3.34 -8.18
C SER A 277 -7.14 4.66 -8.85
N LYS A 278 -7.31 4.81 -10.19
CA LYS A 278 -6.99 6.07 -10.88
C LYS A 278 -7.76 7.26 -10.31
N ALA A 279 -9.06 7.10 -10.06
CA ALA A 279 -9.91 8.17 -9.54
C ALA A 279 -9.50 8.60 -8.12
N SER A 280 -9.29 7.63 -7.22
CA SER A 280 -8.88 7.89 -5.83
C SER A 280 -7.48 8.52 -5.75
N LEU A 281 -6.50 8.03 -6.52
CA LEU A 281 -5.14 8.58 -6.52
C LEU A 281 -5.07 9.99 -7.12
N LYS A 282 -5.80 10.26 -8.22
CA LYS A 282 -5.97 11.63 -8.76
C LYS A 282 -6.60 12.57 -7.74
N ARG A 283 -7.65 12.12 -7.02
CA ARG A 283 -8.28 12.90 -5.94
C ARG A 283 -7.33 13.16 -4.78
N ILE A 284 -6.57 12.16 -4.34
CA ILE A 284 -5.60 12.33 -3.24
C ILE A 284 -4.52 13.33 -3.62
N ALA A 285 -3.96 13.24 -4.84
CA ALA A 285 -2.89 14.11 -5.30
C ALA A 285 -3.22 15.62 -5.28
N THR A 286 -4.50 16.00 -5.32
CA THR A 286 -4.93 17.42 -5.21
C THR A 286 -5.10 17.89 -3.76
N LEU A 287 -5.17 16.99 -2.78
CA LEU A 287 -5.35 17.31 -1.36
C LEU A 287 -4.00 17.60 -0.67
N PRO A 288 -4.00 18.36 0.44
CA PRO A 288 -2.83 18.43 1.32
C PRO A 288 -2.47 17.04 1.88
N GLY A 289 -1.17 16.70 1.86
CA GLY A 289 -0.65 15.38 2.26
C GLY A 289 -1.18 14.80 3.59
N LYS A 290 -1.53 15.67 4.55
CA LYS A 290 -2.12 15.28 5.84
C LYS A 290 -3.54 14.70 5.77
N TYR A 291 -4.17 14.67 4.59
CA TYR A 291 -5.52 14.13 4.36
C TYR A 291 -5.53 12.94 3.38
N TRP A 292 -4.37 12.48 2.92
CA TRP A 292 -4.24 11.43 1.90
C TRP A 292 -4.78 10.05 2.32
N CYS A 293 -5.03 9.84 3.61
CA CYS A 293 -5.66 8.64 4.17
C CYS A 293 -7.16 8.81 4.52
N ILE A 294 -7.78 9.96 4.18
CA ILE A 294 -9.18 10.27 4.53
C ILE A 294 -10.02 10.36 3.25
N ILE A 295 -10.34 9.19 2.69
CA ILE A 295 -11.33 9.04 1.62
C ILE A 295 -12.70 8.75 2.24
N PRO A 296 -13.80 9.43 1.82
CA PRO A 296 -15.17 9.08 2.19
C PRO A 296 -15.60 7.72 1.64
N PHE A 297 -16.56 7.08 2.30
CA PHE A 297 -17.19 5.86 1.82
C PHE A 297 -17.76 6.04 0.40
N ASP A 298 -17.65 5.01 -0.44
CA ASP A 298 -18.22 5.00 -1.78
C ASP A 298 -18.69 3.57 -2.11
N SER A 299 -19.98 3.42 -2.43
CA SER A 299 -20.60 2.13 -2.77
C SER A 299 -20.03 1.48 -4.03
N LYS A 300 -19.30 2.23 -4.86
CA LYS A 300 -18.61 1.74 -6.07
C LYS A 300 -17.13 1.41 -5.82
N ALA A 301 -16.71 1.34 -4.56
CA ALA A 301 -15.31 1.15 -4.18
C ALA A 301 -14.97 -0.28 -3.74
N GLY A 302 -15.72 -1.29 -4.20
CA GLY A 302 -15.55 -2.70 -3.83
C GLY A 302 -14.50 -3.51 -4.60
N GLY A 303 -13.81 -2.90 -5.58
CA GLY A 303 -12.85 -3.55 -6.48
C GLY A 303 -11.67 -4.28 -5.81
N CYS A 304 -11.09 -5.24 -6.54
CA CYS A 304 -9.87 -6.00 -6.21
C CYS A 304 -8.66 -5.13 -5.88
N GLY A 305 -8.67 -3.89 -6.40
CA GLY A 305 -7.69 -2.81 -6.24
C GLY A 305 -7.02 -2.66 -4.86
N ALA A 306 -7.67 -3.05 -3.77
CA ALA A 306 -7.11 -3.04 -2.43
C ALA A 306 -6.48 -4.38 -1.99
N ALA A 307 -6.99 -5.51 -2.46
CA ALA A 307 -6.48 -6.85 -2.17
C ALA A 307 -5.11 -7.10 -2.82
N MET A 308 -5.00 -6.87 -4.14
CA MET A 308 -3.83 -7.20 -4.98
C MET A 308 -2.48 -6.68 -4.47
N ARG A 309 -2.52 -5.63 -3.63
CA ARG A 309 -1.34 -4.91 -3.13
C ARG A 309 -1.07 -5.08 -1.63
N ALA A 310 -1.83 -5.94 -0.94
CA ALA A 310 -1.84 -6.00 0.52
C ALA A 310 -1.04 -7.18 1.11
N THR A 311 -0.62 -8.15 0.30
CA THR A 311 0.21 -9.29 0.73
C THR A 311 1.50 -8.89 1.49
N PRO A 312 2.22 -7.78 1.17
CA PRO A 312 3.42 -7.40 1.93
C PRO A 312 3.15 -6.98 3.39
N ILE A 313 1.89 -6.70 3.74
CA ILE A 313 1.47 -6.40 5.12
C ILE A 313 1.55 -7.68 5.97
N GLY A 314 1.19 -8.84 5.41
CA GLY A 314 1.33 -10.13 6.07
C GLY A 314 2.79 -10.52 6.29
N LEU A 315 3.64 -10.33 5.27
CA LEU A 315 5.09 -10.49 5.39
C LEU A 315 5.68 -9.59 6.49
N ALA A 316 5.25 -8.33 6.56
CA ALA A 316 5.74 -7.36 7.55
C ALA A 316 5.29 -7.63 9.00
N PHE A 317 4.12 -8.27 9.20
CA PHE A 317 3.52 -8.48 10.52
C PHE A 317 3.06 -9.94 10.72
N PRO A 318 3.99 -10.93 10.69
CA PRO A 318 3.62 -12.33 10.72
C PRO A 318 3.23 -12.82 12.11
N ASN A 319 3.71 -12.21 13.21
CA ASN A 319 3.42 -12.73 14.56
C ASN A 319 1.98 -12.35 14.96
N LEU A 320 1.01 -13.18 14.60
CA LEU A 320 -0.41 -12.87 14.80
C LEU A 320 -0.79 -12.72 16.28
N GLU A 321 -0.17 -13.48 17.18
CA GLU A 321 -0.40 -13.40 18.63
C GLU A 321 -0.20 -11.96 19.17
N THR A 322 0.85 -11.26 18.71
CA THR A 322 1.19 -9.90 19.19
C THR A 322 0.89 -8.78 18.19
N GLN A 323 0.61 -9.12 16.92
CA GLN A 323 0.50 -8.15 15.82
C GLN A 323 -0.84 -8.16 15.08
N ILE A 324 -1.82 -9.02 15.45
CA ILE A 324 -3.11 -9.09 14.74
C ILE A 324 -3.83 -7.73 14.64
N GLU A 325 -3.87 -6.91 15.70
CA GLU A 325 -4.45 -5.56 15.64
C GLU A 325 -3.72 -4.65 14.63
N LYS A 326 -2.39 -4.79 14.52
CA LYS A 326 -1.58 -4.03 13.55
C LYS A 326 -1.88 -4.52 12.13
N LEU A 327 -1.97 -5.83 11.89
CA LEU A 327 -2.32 -6.39 10.59
C LEU A 327 -3.73 -5.97 10.16
N ILE A 328 -4.72 -6.05 11.05
CA ILE A 328 -6.11 -5.64 10.78
C ILE A 328 -6.17 -4.14 10.45
N SER A 329 -5.62 -3.28 11.31
CA SER A 329 -5.70 -1.83 11.12
C SER A 329 -4.91 -1.36 9.88
N ILE A 330 -3.73 -1.92 9.63
CA ILE A 330 -2.90 -1.52 8.48
C ILE A 330 -3.51 -2.02 7.16
N SER A 331 -4.01 -3.25 7.09
CA SER A 331 -4.66 -3.76 5.87
C SER A 331 -5.93 -2.96 5.54
N ILE A 332 -6.85 -2.79 6.49
CA ILE A 332 -8.08 -2.02 6.31
C ILE A 332 -7.79 -0.56 5.89
N GLU A 333 -6.90 0.15 6.59
CA GLU A 333 -6.61 1.55 6.24
C GLU A 333 -5.82 1.67 4.93
N SER A 334 -4.95 0.69 4.59
CA SER A 334 -4.25 0.66 3.29
C SER A 334 -5.19 0.41 2.11
N GLY A 335 -6.28 -0.35 2.32
CA GLY A 335 -7.36 -0.54 1.36
C GLY A 335 -8.19 0.74 1.20
N ARG A 336 -8.68 1.28 2.32
CA ARG A 336 -9.51 2.51 2.39
C ARG A 336 -8.89 3.75 1.74
N ILE A 337 -7.57 3.81 1.55
CA ILE A 337 -6.91 4.89 0.78
C ILE A 337 -7.41 4.97 -0.66
N THR A 338 -7.86 3.88 -1.28
CA THR A 338 -8.50 3.93 -2.62
C THR A 338 -9.88 3.26 -2.67
N HIS A 339 -10.12 2.28 -1.80
CA HIS A 339 -11.30 1.42 -1.74
C HIS A 339 -11.98 1.50 -0.37
N HIS A 340 -12.67 2.62 -0.07
CA HIS A 340 -13.46 2.75 1.16
C HIS A 340 -14.85 2.09 0.98
N HIS A 341 -14.84 0.77 0.82
CA HIS A 341 -15.98 -0.12 0.83
C HIS A 341 -15.53 -1.48 1.41
N PRO A 342 -16.33 -2.16 2.25
CA PRO A 342 -15.96 -3.42 2.88
C PRO A 342 -15.47 -4.47 1.89
N SER A 343 -16.19 -4.71 0.78
CA SER A 343 -15.76 -5.69 -0.23
C SER A 343 -14.32 -5.48 -0.71
N GLY A 344 -13.87 -4.22 -0.84
CA GLY A 344 -12.51 -3.90 -1.26
C GLY A 344 -11.49 -4.01 -0.12
N TYR A 345 -11.70 -3.31 1.00
CA TYR A 345 -10.70 -3.29 2.08
C TYR A 345 -10.66 -4.58 2.92
N LEU A 346 -11.72 -5.40 2.92
CA LEU A 346 -11.68 -6.74 3.52
C LEU A 346 -10.95 -7.74 2.61
N GLY A 347 -10.93 -7.49 1.29
CA GLY A 347 -9.97 -8.15 0.39
C GLY A 347 -8.52 -7.84 0.76
N ALA A 348 -8.21 -6.58 1.09
CA ALA A 348 -6.89 -6.23 1.63
C ALA A 348 -6.57 -6.96 2.96
N LEU A 349 -7.57 -7.12 3.83
CA LEU A 349 -7.44 -7.89 5.06
C LEU A 349 -7.17 -9.37 4.79
N ALA A 350 -7.93 -10.02 3.91
CA ALA A 350 -7.72 -11.42 3.54
C ALA A 350 -6.34 -11.63 2.89
N ALA A 351 -5.96 -10.79 1.93
CA ALA A 351 -4.64 -10.79 1.28
C ALA A 351 -3.47 -10.72 2.30
N ALA A 352 -3.53 -9.77 3.24
CA ALA A 352 -2.53 -9.63 4.29
C ALA A 352 -2.55 -10.81 5.28
N LEU A 353 -3.74 -11.24 5.72
CA LEU A 353 -3.93 -12.29 6.70
C LEU A 353 -3.43 -13.64 6.18
N PHE A 354 -3.79 -14.02 4.96
CA PHE A 354 -3.43 -15.31 4.37
C PHE A 354 -1.92 -15.38 4.09
N THR A 355 -1.30 -14.27 3.70
CA THR A 355 0.17 -14.18 3.60
C THR A 355 0.83 -14.38 4.97
N SER A 356 0.21 -13.87 6.05
CA SER A 356 0.68 -14.13 7.41
C SER A 356 0.46 -15.59 7.82
N TYR A 357 -0.71 -16.17 7.55
CA TYR A 357 -1.00 -17.59 7.84
C TYR A 357 -0.01 -18.52 7.13
N ALA A 358 0.29 -18.27 5.86
CA ALA A 358 1.31 -18.98 5.11
C ALA A 358 2.66 -18.95 5.85
N ILE A 359 3.19 -17.77 6.21
CA ILE A 359 4.50 -17.62 6.89
C ILE A 359 4.56 -18.27 8.29
N ASN A 360 3.42 -18.53 8.93
CA ASN A 360 3.32 -19.24 10.21
C ASN A 360 2.90 -20.72 10.07
N ASP A 361 2.91 -21.26 8.84
CA ASP A 361 2.64 -22.66 8.55
C ASP A 361 1.25 -23.13 9.02
N ILE A 362 0.28 -22.20 9.05
CA ILE A 362 -1.14 -22.52 9.29
C ILE A 362 -1.67 -23.29 8.07
N PRO A 363 -2.32 -24.46 8.22
CA PRO A 363 -2.77 -25.25 7.08
C PRO A 363 -3.73 -24.48 6.15
N ILE A 364 -3.54 -24.61 4.84
CA ILE A 364 -4.20 -23.77 3.82
C ILE A 364 -5.73 -23.87 3.91
N TYR A 365 -6.27 -25.05 4.22
CA TYR A 365 -7.71 -25.29 4.40
C TYR A 365 -8.33 -24.57 5.60
N GLU A 366 -7.56 -24.13 6.59
CA GLU A 366 -8.10 -23.39 7.74
C GLU A 366 -8.33 -21.89 7.46
N TRP A 367 -7.67 -21.32 6.45
CA TRP A 367 -7.50 -19.87 6.33
C TRP A 367 -8.84 -19.11 6.26
N GLY A 368 -9.77 -19.56 5.41
CA GLY A 368 -11.10 -18.94 5.28
C GLY A 368 -11.96 -19.12 6.53
N ARG A 369 -11.92 -20.28 7.19
CA ARG A 369 -12.62 -20.52 8.46
C ARG A 369 -12.15 -19.54 9.54
N LYS A 370 -10.83 -19.37 9.68
CA LYS A 370 -10.24 -18.43 10.64
C LYS A 370 -10.55 -16.97 10.29
N LEU A 371 -10.53 -16.59 9.00
CA LEU A 371 -10.95 -15.26 8.55
C LEU A 371 -12.37 -14.95 9.05
N ILE A 372 -13.34 -15.83 8.79
CA ILE A 372 -14.74 -15.61 9.15
C ILE A 372 -15.00 -15.69 10.66
N ASN A 373 -14.46 -16.69 11.34
CA ASN A 373 -14.81 -16.97 12.74
C ASN A 373 -13.96 -16.16 13.75
N GLU A 374 -12.70 -15.86 13.44
CA GLU A 374 -11.76 -15.23 14.39
C GLU A 374 -11.45 -13.76 14.04
N ILE A 375 -11.31 -13.45 12.74
CA ILE A 375 -10.76 -12.15 12.31
C ILE A 375 -11.83 -11.14 11.90
N ILE A 376 -12.92 -11.56 11.25
CA ILE A 376 -14.05 -10.69 10.91
C ILE A 376 -14.69 -10.01 12.14
N PRO A 377 -14.88 -10.67 13.31
CA PRO A 377 -15.32 -9.99 14.54
C PRO A 377 -14.35 -8.88 14.98
N LYS A 378 -13.04 -9.16 15.05
CA LYS A 378 -11.99 -8.18 15.38
C LYS A 378 -11.94 -7.02 14.37
N ALA A 379 -12.25 -7.29 13.11
CA ALA A 379 -12.39 -6.26 12.09
C ALA A 379 -13.62 -5.36 12.34
N LYS A 380 -14.77 -5.91 12.76
CA LYS A 380 -15.95 -5.12 13.16
C LYS A 380 -15.63 -4.21 14.36
N GLU A 381 -14.99 -4.74 15.41
CA GLU A 381 -14.51 -3.97 16.57
C GLU A 381 -13.59 -2.81 16.15
N TYR A 382 -12.64 -3.07 15.22
CA TYR A 382 -11.77 -2.03 14.68
C TYR A 382 -12.56 -0.96 13.91
N LEU A 383 -13.56 -1.34 13.09
CA LEU A 383 -14.37 -0.40 12.33
C LEU A 383 -15.16 0.54 13.25
N GLU A 384 -15.79 -0.01 14.30
CA GLU A 384 -16.49 0.74 15.34
C GLU A 384 -15.55 1.70 16.07
N LYS A 385 -14.44 1.19 16.60
CA LYS A 385 -13.38 1.97 17.27
C LYS A 385 -12.76 3.04 16.37
N SER A 386 -12.77 2.86 15.04
CA SER A 386 -12.28 3.86 14.09
C SER A 386 -13.20 5.07 13.94
N GLY A 387 -14.51 4.94 14.24
CA GLY A 387 -15.53 5.97 14.06
C GLY A 387 -15.80 6.39 12.60
N ARG A 388 -15.11 5.80 11.61
CA ARG A 388 -15.16 6.23 10.21
C ARG A 388 -16.36 5.64 9.47
N GLU A 389 -17.46 6.41 9.41
CA GLU A 389 -18.68 6.06 8.68
C GLU A 389 -19.20 4.66 9.02
N VAL A 390 -19.20 4.35 10.33
CA VAL A 390 -19.38 3.00 10.90
C VAL A 390 -20.62 2.30 10.34
N GLU A 391 -21.78 2.94 10.39
CA GLU A 391 -23.06 2.40 9.90
C GLU A 391 -22.97 1.87 8.46
N LYS A 392 -22.47 2.68 7.52
CA LYS A 392 -22.32 2.28 6.11
C LYS A 392 -21.36 1.11 5.95
N ASN A 393 -20.25 1.13 6.70
CA ASN A 393 -19.23 0.09 6.65
C ASN A 393 -19.77 -1.25 7.21
N LEU A 394 -20.43 -1.24 8.36
CA LEU A 394 -21.02 -2.45 8.95
C LEU A 394 -22.16 -3.02 8.09
N LEU A 395 -23.06 -2.16 7.59
CA LEU A 395 -24.17 -2.59 6.74
C LEU A 395 -23.70 -3.29 5.45
N THR A 396 -22.66 -2.75 4.80
CA THR A 396 -22.15 -3.30 3.54
C THR A 396 -21.11 -4.41 3.71
N MET A 397 -20.68 -4.68 4.95
CA MET A 397 -19.73 -5.76 5.28
C MET A 397 -20.37 -7.15 5.18
N GLU A 398 -21.67 -7.27 5.42
CA GLU A 398 -22.40 -8.54 5.32
C GLU A 398 -22.38 -9.16 3.91
N TYR A 399 -22.20 -8.35 2.85
CA TYR A 399 -22.01 -8.88 1.50
C TYR A 399 -20.74 -9.73 1.38
N PHE A 400 -19.60 -9.25 1.91
CA PHE A 400 -18.34 -9.99 1.91
C PHE A 400 -18.48 -11.27 2.76
N ILE A 401 -19.02 -11.14 3.96
CA ILE A 401 -19.17 -12.25 4.91
C ILE A 401 -20.04 -13.36 4.31
N ARG A 402 -21.18 -13.02 3.71
CA ARG A 402 -22.12 -14.00 3.13
C ARG A 402 -21.47 -14.81 2.01
N ILE A 403 -20.79 -14.18 1.04
CA ILE A 403 -20.18 -14.90 -0.09
C ILE A 403 -19.09 -15.87 0.41
N TRP A 404 -18.26 -15.43 1.37
CA TRP A 404 -17.24 -16.29 1.96
C TRP A 404 -17.84 -17.45 2.79
N LYS A 405 -18.89 -17.20 3.58
CA LYS A 405 -19.59 -18.28 4.31
C LYS A 405 -20.19 -19.31 3.36
N THR A 406 -20.92 -18.89 2.34
CA THR A 406 -21.51 -19.79 1.33
C THR A 406 -20.44 -20.67 0.68
N TYR A 407 -19.28 -20.13 0.29
CA TYR A 407 -18.19 -20.94 -0.23
C TYR A 407 -17.65 -21.96 0.80
N LEU A 408 -17.45 -21.53 2.04
CA LEU A 408 -16.95 -22.41 3.11
C LEU A 408 -17.96 -23.53 3.45
N GLU A 409 -19.26 -23.26 3.36
CA GLU A 409 -20.32 -24.26 3.47
C GLU A 409 -20.28 -25.24 2.28
N GLU A 410 -20.27 -24.73 1.04
CA GLU A 410 -20.19 -25.53 -0.20
C GLU A 410 -18.97 -26.46 -0.24
N ARG A 411 -17.81 -26.01 0.27
CA ARG A 411 -16.55 -26.78 0.30
C ARG A 411 -16.38 -27.65 1.54
N ASN A 412 -17.33 -27.67 2.49
CA ASN A 412 -17.19 -28.37 3.78
C ASN A 412 -15.95 -27.90 4.59
N LEU A 413 -15.81 -26.58 4.72
CA LEU A 413 -14.71 -25.88 5.39
C LEU A 413 -15.15 -24.94 6.53
N LEU A 414 -16.45 -24.69 6.72
CA LEU A 414 -16.93 -23.73 7.74
C LEU A 414 -16.92 -24.31 9.17
N GLU A 415 -17.40 -25.54 9.33
CA GLU A 415 -17.65 -26.20 10.62
C GLU A 415 -17.10 -27.62 10.64
N GLY A 416 -17.10 -28.27 11.82
CA GLY A 416 -16.63 -29.63 11.98
C GLY A 416 -15.11 -29.82 11.80
N GLU A 417 -14.74 -31.07 11.49
CA GLU A 417 -13.37 -31.48 11.21
C GLU A 417 -13.06 -31.22 9.72
N ILE A 418 -11.98 -30.50 9.44
CA ILE A 418 -11.61 -30.06 8.10
C ILE A 418 -10.18 -30.51 7.75
N GLY A 419 -9.97 -30.82 6.48
CA GLY A 419 -8.71 -31.31 5.91
C GLY A 419 -8.83 -31.35 4.38
N PHE A 420 -7.72 -31.48 3.66
CA PHE A 420 -7.73 -31.50 2.18
C PHE A 420 -8.60 -32.62 1.62
N GLU A 421 -8.60 -33.78 2.29
CA GLU A 421 -9.40 -34.97 1.98
C GLU A 421 -10.89 -34.81 2.26
N LYS A 422 -11.29 -33.76 3.00
CA LYS A 422 -12.69 -33.46 3.35
C LYS A 422 -13.28 -32.29 2.56
N ILE A 423 -12.50 -31.69 1.66
CA ILE A 423 -12.98 -30.61 0.79
C ILE A 423 -13.98 -31.18 -0.21
N ASN A 424 -15.21 -30.67 -0.16
CA ASN A 424 -16.26 -31.04 -1.10
C ASN A 424 -16.06 -30.31 -2.45
N TRP A 425 -15.36 -30.94 -3.38
CA TRP A 425 -15.19 -30.45 -4.74
C TRP A 425 -16.37 -30.82 -5.64
N PRO A 426 -16.87 -29.91 -6.50
CA PRO A 426 -17.84 -30.26 -7.53
C PRO A 426 -17.35 -31.40 -8.44
N LYS A 427 -18.26 -32.23 -8.94
CA LYS A 427 -17.92 -33.31 -9.88
C LYS A 427 -17.25 -32.72 -11.14
N LYS A 428 -16.08 -33.26 -11.52
CA LYS A 428 -15.20 -32.78 -12.61
C LYS A 428 -14.52 -31.40 -12.39
N TYR A 429 -14.44 -30.89 -11.15
CA TYR A 429 -13.90 -29.54 -10.89
C TYR A 429 -12.43 -29.34 -11.30
N HIS A 430 -11.61 -30.40 -11.26
CA HIS A 430 -10.19 -30.32 -11.59
C HIS A 430 -9.97 -30.46 -13.10
N GLU A 431 -10.83 -31.24 -13.77
CA GLU A 431 -10.73 -31.66 -15.16
C GLU A 431 -11.44 -30.70 -16.13
N ASP A 432 -12.57 -30.12 -15.75
CA ASP A 432 -13.36 -29.23 -16.60
C ASP A 432 -13.30 -27.77 -16.10
N HIS A 433 -12.53 -26.94 -16.81
CA HIS A 433 -12.42 -25.52 -16.50
C HIS A 433 -13.78 -24.79 -16.58
N LYS A 434 -14.75 -25.26 -17.37
CA LYS A 434 -16.06 -24.60 -17.53
C LYS A 434 -16.87 -24.62 -16.23
N ILE A 435 -16.64 -25.63 -15.38
CA ILE A 435 -17.24 -25.70 -14.04
C ILE A 435 -16.65 -24.62 -13.14
N ARG A 436 -15.32 -24.41 -13.21
CA ARG A 436 -14.63 -23.34 -12.50
C ARG A 436 -15.05 -21.96 -13.00
N ASP A 437 -15.09 -21.75 -14.31
CA ASP A 437 -15.49 -20.49 -14.95
C ASP A 437 -16.92 -20.09 -14.55
N ASN A 438 -17.84 -21.05 -14.52
CA ASN A 438 -19.23 -20.82 -14.07
C ASN A 438 -19.29 -20.44 -12.58
N TRP A 439 -18.51 -21.07 -11.71
CA TRP A 439 -18.42 -20.73 -10.28
C TRP A 439 -17.74 -19.36 -10.06
N ILE A 440 -16.62 -19.08 -10.72
CA ILE A 440 -15.91 -17.79 -10.72
C ILE A 440 -16.88 -16.66 -11.13
N LYS A 441 -17.70 -16.89 -12.15
CA LYS A 441 -18.73 -15.95 -12.58
C LYS A 441 -19.86 -15.79 -11.56
N SER A 442 -20.27 -16.86 -10.86
CA SER A 442 -21.37 -16.80 -9.87
C SER A 442 -21.00 -16.08 -8.58
N VAL A 443 -19.73 -16.15 -8.15
CA VAL A 443 -19.22 -15.38 -6.98
C VAL A 443 -18.87 -13.93 -7.31
N SER A 444 -18.76 -13.59 -8.61
CA SER A 444 -18.37 -12.25 -9.05
C SER A 444 -19.42 -11.17 -8.77
N TYR A 445 -18.98 -9.93 -8.57
CA TYR A 445 -19.92 -8.81 -8.34
C TYR A 445 -20.74 -8.43 -9.60
N SER A 446 -20.15 -8.57 -10.79
CA SER A 446 -20.74 -8.05 -12.04
C SER A 446 -20.42 -8.86 -13.30
N GLY A 447 -20.02 -10.13 -13.15
CA GLY A 447 -19.76 -11.06 -14.26
C GLY A 447 -18.28 -11.22 -14.64
N TRP A 448 -17.40 -10.32 -14.18
CA TRP A 448 -15.94 -10.44 -14.29
C TRP A 448 -15.38 -10.92 -12.95
N GLY A 449 -15.16 -12.23 -12.82
CA GLY A 449 -14.72 -12.85 -11.57
C GLY A 449 -13.28 -12.51 -11.22
N GLY A 450 -13.05 -12.16 -9.96
CA GLY A 450 -11.76 -11.66 -9.47
C GLY A 450 -11.69 -10.13 -9.38
N SER A 451 -12.62 -9.39 -10.01
CA SER A 451 -12.54 -7.92 -10.10
C SER A 451 -12.94 -7.15 -8.84
N SER A 452 -13.33 -7.84 -7.77
CA SER A 452 -13.69 -7.27 -6.46
C SER A 452 -12.79 -7.81 -5.35
N GLY A 453 -12.73 -7.12 -4.20
CA GLY A 453 -11.85 -7.58 -3.11
C GLY A 453 -12.33 -8.87 -2.44
N HIS A 454 -13.63 -9.20 -2.56
CA HIS A 454 -14.20 -10.43 -1.99
C HIS A 454 -13.96 -11.67 -2.85
N ASP A 455 -13.99 -11.54 -4.19
CA ASP A 455 -13.83 -12.66 -5.12
C ASP A 455 -12.37 -12.86 -5.58
N SER A 456 -11.57 -11.81 -5.78
CA SER A 456 -10.10 -11.95 -6.02
C SER A 456 -9.44 -12.87 -5.00
N THR A 457 -9.63 -12.57 -3.72
CA THR A 457 -9.05 -13.33 -2.61
C THR A 457 -9.68 -14.70 -2.42
N LEU A 458 -10.96 -14.87 -2.74
CA LEU A 458 -11.65 -16.16 -2.64
C LEU A 458 -11.20 -17.12 -3.75
N ILE A 459 -11.15 -16.63 -4.98
CA ILE A 459 -10.76 -17.40 -6.17
C ILE A 459 -9.27 -17.75 -6.09
N ALA A 460 -8.39 -16.81 -5.72
CA ALA A 460 -6.97 -17.11 -5.53
C ALA A 460 -6.74 -18.17 -4.43
N TRP A 461 -7.62 -18.26 -3.43
CA TRP A 461 -7.51 -19.23 -2.35
C TRP A 461 -8.08 -20.60 -2.77
N ASP A 462 -9.19 -20.64 -3.51
CA ASP A 462 -9.66 -21.87 -4.18
C ASP A 462 -8.57 -22.44 -5.11
N CYS A 463 -7.91 -21.58 -5.91
CA CYS A 463 -6.79 -21.98 -6.77
C CYS A 463 -5.69 -22.67 -5.96
N LEU A 464 -5.26 -22.08 -4.84
CA LEU A 464 -4.21 -22.62 -3.99
C LEU A 464 -4.64 -23.88 -3.21
N LEU A 465 -5.89 -23.95 -2.75
CA LEU A 465 -6.46 -25.14 -2.11
C LEU A 465 -6.47 -26.35 -3.06
N ALA A 466 -6.83 -26.12 -4.32
CA ALA A 466 -6.96 -27.17 -5.32
C ALA A 466 -5.63 -27.59 -5.95
N ALA A 467 -4.66 -26.66 -6.04
CA ALA A 467 -3.33 -26.91 -6.61
C ALA A 467 -2.32 -27.44 -5.57
N GLN A 468 -2.45 -27.03 -4.30
CA GLN A 468 -1.48 -27.33 -3.25
C GLN A 468 -0.06 -26.89 -3.68
N SER A 469 0.90 -27.81 -3.77
CA SER A 469 2.27 -27.54 -4.24
C SER A 469 2.45 -27.64 -5.77
N ASP A 470 1.41 -27.96 -6.55
CA ASP A 470 1.50 -28.00 -8.01
C ASP A 470 1.41 -26.59 -8.61
N TRP A 471 2.56 -25.98 -8.87
CA TRP A 471 2.68 -24.65 -9.45
C TRP A 471 2.00 -24.54 -10.84
N GLU A 472 2.12 -25.57 -11.68
CA GLU A 472 1.51 -25.56 -13.02
C GLU A 472 -0.03 -25.60 -12.91
N ASN A 473 -0.57 -26.41 -11.99
CA ASN A 473 -2.01 -26.44 -11.70
C ASN A 473 -2.51 -25.11 -11.12
N LEU A 474 -1.71 -24.44 -10.29
CA LEU A 474 -2.03 -23.10 -9.76
C LEU A 474 -2.16 -22.08 -10.89
N CYS A 475 -1.18 -22.04 -11.80
CA CYS A 475 -1.21 -21.16 -12.97
C CYS A 475 -2.41 -21.42 -13.87
N LEU A 476 -2.68 -22.69 -14.22
CA LEU A 476 -3.86 -23.10 -15.02
C LEU A 476 -5.21 -22.93 -14.30
N ARG A 477 -5.22 -22.45 -13.06
CA ARG A 477 -6.44 -22.03 -12.34
C ARG A 477 -6.61 -20.52 -12.29
N PHE A 478 -5.54 -19.75 -12.06
CA PHE A 478 -5.64 -18.28 -12.07
C PHE A 478 -5.70 -17.69 -13.48
N LEU A 479 -5.21 -18.40 -14.50
CA LEU A 479 -5.33 -18.05 -15.94
C LEU A 479 -6.75 -18.29 -16.49
N CYS A 480 -7.76 -17.84 -15.74
CA CYS A 480 -9.18 -18.01 -16.04
C CYS A 480 -9.78 -16.82 -16.82
N GLY A 481 -11.02 -16.99 -17.28
CA GLY A 481 -11.85 -15.96 -17.89
C GLY A 481 -12.35 -14.89 -16.90
N GLY A 482 -11.42 -14.29 -16.16
CA GLY A 482 -11.62 -13.37 -15.05
C GLY A 482 -10.58 -12.25 -15.02
N ASP A 483 -10.44 -11.61 -13.87
CA ASP A 483 -9.39 -10.64 -13.55
C ASP A 483 -8.12 -11.42 -13.13
N SER A 484 -7.45 -11.99 -14.15
CA SER A 484 -6.50 -13.09 -13.98
C SER A 484 -5.15 -12.65 -13.42
N ASP A 485 -4.71 -11.40 -13.61
CA ASP A 485 -3.55 -10.83 -12.91
C ASP A 485 -3.86 -10.53 -11.44
N SER A 486 -5.04 -9.99 -11.11
CA SER A 486 -5.46 -9.81 -9.70
C SER A 486 -5.57 -11.13 -8.93
N ILE A 487 -5.98 -12.21 -9.60
CA ILE A 487 -6.00 -13.55 -8.99
C ILE A 487 -4.57 -14.11 -8.91
N GLY A 488 -3.79 -13.97 -9.99
CA GLY A 488 -2.42 -14.46 -10.09
C GLY A 488 -1.46 -13.84 -9.08
N VAL A 489 -1.52 -12.52 -8.85
CA VAL A 489 -0.68 -11.82 -7.87
C VAL A 489 -0.93 -12.31 -6.44
N LEU A 490 -2.19 -12.63 -6.10
CA LEU A 490 -2.57 -13.17 -4.79
C LEU A 490 -2.17 -14.65 -4.66
N ALA A 491 -2.50 -15.47 -5.65
CA ALA A 491 -2.21 -16.90 -5.67
C ALA A 491 -0.69 -17.15 -5.62
N GLY A 492 0.08 -16.45 -6.46
CA GLY A 492 1.54 -16.52 -6.48
C GLY A 492 2.19 -15.99 -5.19
N ALA A 493 1.67 -14.89 -4.61
CA ALA A 493 2.15 -14.38 -3.33
C ALA A 493 2.00 -15.41 -2.20
N TRP A 494 0.86 -16.10 -2.14
CA TRP A 494 0.58 -17.09 -1.12
C TRP A 494 1.33 -18.40 -1.36
N TYR A 495 1.41 -18.87 -2.60
CA TYR A 495 2.23 -20.04 -2.96
C TYR A 495 3.70 -19.83 -2.54
N GLY A 496 4.31 -18.71 -2.94
CA GLY A 496 5.68 -18.37 -2.56
C GLY A 496 5.87 -18.19 -1.05
N ALA A 497 4.83 -17.72 -0.33
CA ALA A 497 4.86 -17.63 1.13
C ALA A 497 4.75 -19.00 1.82
N VAL A 498 4.12 -20.01 1.20
CA VAL A 498 4.06 -21.39 1.72
C VAL A 498 5.33 -22.16 1.32
N TYR A 499 5.56 -22.35 0.02
CA TYR A 499 6.54 -23.30 -0.53
C TYR A 499 7.91 -22.67 -0.82
N GLY A 500 7.98 -21.36 -1.07
CA GLY A 500 9.20 -20.68 -1.49
C GLY A 500 9.41 -20.78 -3.01
N PHE A 501 10.67 -20.84 -3.44
CA PHE A 501 11.05 -21.30 -4.78
C PHE A 501 11.34 -22.80 -4.68
N ASP A 502 10.29 -23.63 -4.64
CA ASP A 502 10.45 -25.07 -4.64
C ASP A 502 10.74 -25.59 -6.06
N GLU A 503 11.00 -26.89 -6.18
CA GLU A 503 11.36 -27.54 -7.45
C GLU A 503 10.23 -27.52 -8.50
N ASN A 504 9.01 -27.21 -8.07
CA ASN A 504 7.84 -27.13 -8.94
C ASN A 504 7.77 -25.82 -9.73
N VAL A 505 8.51 -24.77 -9.35
CA VAL A 505 8.53 -23.47 -10.06
C VAL A 505 9.65 -23.44 -11.12
N PRO A 506 9.33 -23.44 -12.43
CA PRO A 506 10.32 -23.33 -13.48
C PRO A 506 11.10 -22.01 -13.40
N LYS A 507 12.43 -22.08 -13.50
CA LYS A 507 13.30 -20.88 -13.44
C LYS A 507 12.97 -19.84 -14.53
N LEU A 508 12.57 -20.31 -15.71
CA LEU A 508 12.09 -19.49 -16.83
C LEU A 508 10.88 -18.61 -16.48
N ASN A 509 10.05 -19.01 -15.51
CA ASN A 509 8.90 -18.24 -15.10
C ASN A 509 9.28 -16.96 -14.32
N TYR A 510 10.48 -16.87 -13.74
CA TYR A 510 10.84 -15.74 -12.87
C TYR A 510 12.20 -15.08 -13.12
N GLU A 511 13.15 -15.74 -13.79
CA GLU A 511 14.55 -15.24 -13.84
C GLU A 511 14.75 -13.94 -14.63
N ASP A 512 13.91 -13.69 -15.65
CA ASP A 512 13.89 -12.46 -16.46
C ASP A 512 12.70 -11.54 -16.13
N LEU A 513 11.96 -11.82 -15.04
CA LEU A 513 10.75 -11.08 -14.65
C LEU A 513 11.05 -9.59 -14.43
N GLU A 514 10.14 -8.72 -14.89
CA GLU A 514 10.27 -7.29 -14.64
C GLU A 514 10.30 -6.98 -13.13
N TYR A 515 11.31 -6.20 -12.71
CA TYR A 515 11.60 -5.88 -11.31
C TYR A 515 12.06 -7.06 -10.43
N PHE A 516 12.48 -8.21 -11.00
CA PHE A 516 12.98 -9.38 -10.23
C PHE A 516 13.94 -8.99 -9.08
N ASP A 517 15.06 -8.31 -9.39
CA ASP A 517 16.03 -7.85 -8.38
C ASP A 517 15.39 -6.99 -7.28
N LYS A 518 14.41 -6.17 -7.65
CA LYS A 518 13.75 -5.26 -6.72
C LYS A 518 12.73 -5.97 -5.83
N LEU A 519 12.06 -6.99 -6.35
CA LEU A 519 11.17 -7.87 -5.58
C LEU A 519 11.99 -8.73 -4.61
N MET A 520 13.16 -9.24 -5.04
CA MET A 520 14.13 -9.93 -4.18
C MET A 520 14.67 -9.02 -3.06
N GLU A 521 15.07 -7.78 -3.38
CA GLU A 521 15.49 -6.78 -2.39
C GLU A 521 14.36 -6.50 -1.38
N ILE A 522 13.14 -6.26 -1.87
CA ILE A 522 11.97 -5.97 -1.02
C ILE A 522 11.62 -7.15 -0.11
N GLY A 523 11.62 -8.39 -0.62
CA GLY A 523 11.38 -9.58 0.19
C GLY A 523 12.41 -9.72 1.31
N SER A 524 13.68 -9.46 1.02
CA SER A 524 14.77 -9.48 2.00
C SER A 524 14.61 -8.39 3.07
N ASP A 525 14.32 -7.16 2.64
CA ASP A 525 14.01 -6.02 3.50
C ASP A 525 12.79 -6.29 4.42
N LEU A 526 11.77 -7.01 3.91
CA LEU A 526 10.55 -7.39 4.66
C LEU A 526 10.82 -8.52 5.66
N PHE A 527 11.72 -9.46 5.35
CA PHE A 527 12.19 -10.45 6.31
C PHE A 527 12.93 -9.76 7.47
N ASP A 528 13.88 -8.87 7.16
CA ASP A 528 14.57 -8.03 8.13
C ASP A 528 13.61 -7.15 8.95
N LEU A 529 12.48 -6.75 8.38
CA LEU A 529 11.42 -6.02 9.08
C LEU A 529 10.68 -6.93 10.06
N SER A 530 10.33 -8.15 9.67
CA SER A 530 9.51 -9.05 10.47
C SER A 530 10.24 -9.64 11.67
N GLN A 531 11.56 -9.81 11.59
CA GLN A 531 12.40 -10.24 12.71
C GLN A 531 12.54 -9.17 13.82
N LYS A 532 12.09 -7.93 13.59
CA LYS A 532 12.18 -6.83 14.56
C LYS A 532 10.92 -6.79 15.43
N GLN A 533 11.06 -7.10 16.71
CA GLN A 533 10.01 -6.88 17.72
C GLN A 533 9.63 -5.38 17.78
N PHE A 534 8.34 -5.07 17.61
CA PHE A 534 7.77 -3.72 17.49
C PHE A 534 6.49 -3.53 18.30
#